data_AF-A0A6G9XNC0-F1
#
_entry.id   AF-A0A6G9XNC0-F1
#
_cell.length_a   1.000
_cell.length_b   1.000
_cell.length_c   1.000
_cell.angle_alpha   90.00
_cell.angle_beta   90.00
_cell.angle_gamma   90.00
#
_symmetry.space_group_name_H-M   'P 1'
#
loop_
_entity.id
_entity.type
_entity.pdbx_description
1 polymer ?
#
loop_
_entity_poly.entity_id
_entity_poly.type
_entity_poly.pdbx_seq_one_letter_code
_entity_poly.pdbx_strand_id
1 'polypeptide(L)'
;MDSEHEEAMRADFARNNELRARAWRASTPETEMNELFAQMSATNRRWLEGPHREHWQYLDDAYSDWHARPDTMARMLDNVEHNRAQGHDFLTEVEHRSQLQARDITDAERARKRDRPPRQR
;
A
#
# COMPACT_ATOMS: atom_id res chain seq x y z
N MET A 1 7.27 5.40 -16.30
CA MET A 1 6.58 4.10 -16.34
C MET A 1 5.39 4.21 -17.27
N ASP A 2 5.05 3.19 -18.04
CA ASP A 2 3.81 3.18 -18.83
C ASP A 2 2.59 2.74 -17.99
N SER A 3 1.38 2.94 -18.51
CA SER A 3 0.14 2.65 -17.75
C SER A 3 0.02 1.17 -17.37
N GLU A 4 0.42 0.26 -18.27
CA GLU A 4 0.28 -1.18 -18.05
C GLU A 4 1.20 -1.66 -16.92
N HIS A 5 2.46 -1.21 -16.91
CA HIS A 5 3.40 -1.52 -15.84
C HIS A 5 2.95 -0.90 -14.51
N GLU A 6 2.38 0.31 -14.53
CA GLU A 6 1.84 0.93 -13.32
C GLU A 6 0.64 0.17 -12.76
N GLU A 7 -0.31 -0.23 -13.61
CA GLU A 7 -1.48 -1.00 -13.22
C GLU A 7 -1.08 -2.36 -12.65
N ALA A 8 -0.14 -3.06 -13.31
CA ALA A 8 0.42 -4.31 -12.79
C ALA A 8 1.08 -4.12 -11.42
N MET A 9 1.90 -3.07 -11.27
CA MET A 9 2.58 -2.74 -10.02
C MET A 9 1.57 -2.51 -8.89
N ARG A 10 0.57 -1.67 -9.12
CA ARG A 10 -0.45 -1.34 -8.12
C ARG A 10 -1.32 -2.55 -7.78
N ALA A 11 -1.67 -3.39 -8.76
CA ALA A 11 -2.41 -4.63 -8.53
C ALA A 11 -1.63 -5.63 -7.67
N ASP A 12 -0.34 -5.81 -7.95
CA ASP A 12 0.55 -6.64 -7.15
C ASP A 12 0.69 -6.11 -5.72
N PHE A 13 0.79 -4.79 -5.55
CA PHE A 13 0.87 -4.17 -4.23
C PHE A 13 -0.40 -4.41 -3.41
N ALA A 14 -1.58 -4.27 -4.04
CA ALA A 14 -2.85 -4.60 -3.41
C ALA A 14 -2.91 -6.08 -2.99
N ARG A 15 -2.50 -6.98 -3.89
CA ARG A 15 -2.42 -8.42 -3.61
C ARG A 15 -1.48 -8.73 -2.45
N ASN A 16 -0.30 -8.11 -2.40
CA ASN A 16 0.64 -8.30 -1.30
C ASN A 16 0.05 -7.89 0.05
N ASN A 17 -0.74 -6.80 0.09
CA ASN A 17 -1.44 -6.39 1.32
C ASN A 17 -2.55 -7.38 1.73
N GLU A 18 -3.27 -7.96 0.76
CA GLU A 18 -4.23 -9.04 1.06
C GLU A 18 -3.55 -10.30 1.62
N LEU A 19 -2.42 -10.70 1.03
CA LEU A 19 -1.61 -11.82 1.52
C LEU A 19 -1.09 -11.55 2.94
N ARG A 20 -0.61 -10.33 3.21
CA ARG A 20 -0.17 -9.88 4.54
C ARG A 20 -1.31 -9.93 5.56
N ALA A 21 -2.49 -9.46 5.18
CA ALA A 21 -3.67 -9.50 6.05
C ALA A 21 -4.13 -10.94 6.34
N ARG A 22 -3.98 -11.87 5.39
CA ARG A 22 -4.25 -13.30 5.58
C ARG A 22 -3.21 -13.96 6.49
N ALA A 23 -1.93 -13.67 6.29
CA ALA A 23 -0.83 -14.21 7.09
C ALA A 23 -1.01 -13.88 8.58
N TRP A 24 -1.46 -12.67 8.90
CA TRP A 24 -1.68 -12.23 10.29
C TRP A 24 -3.04 -12.59 10.90
N ARG A 25 -3.82 -13.47 10.28
CA ARG A 25 -5.02 -14.00 10.93
C ARG A 25 -4.60 -14.99 12.02
N ALA A 26 -5.31 -14.92 13.16
CA ALA A 26 -4.98 -15.72 14.34
C ALA A 26 -5.03 -17.25 14.15
N SER A 27 -5.63 -17.72 13.05
CA SER A 27 -5.83 -19.14 12.75
C SER A 27 -5.00 -19.61 11.55
N THR A 28 -4.11 -18.78 11.01
CA THR A 28 -3.27 -19.16 9.88
C THR A 28 -2.17 -20.10 10.36
N PRO A 29 -2.09 -21.35 9.84
CA PRO A 29 -1.01 -22.27 10.17
C PRO A 29 0.35 -21.72 9.77
N GLU A 30 1.41 -22.08 10.47
CA GLU A 30 2.78 -21.61 10.18
C GLU A 30 3.24 -21.98 8.75
N THR A 31 2.89 -23.18 8.27
CA THR A 31 3.19 -23.61 6.90
C THR A 31 2.54 -22.70 5.86
N GLU A 32 1.25 -22.38 6.04
CA GLU A 32 0.52 -21.44 5.18
C GLU A 32 1.12 -20.02 5.29
N MET A 33 1.49 -19.59 6.49
CA MET A 33 2.13 -18.30 6.71
C MET A 33 3.46 -18.18 5.92
N ASN A 34 4.29 -19.23 5.93
CA ASN A 34 5.54 -19.29 5.17
C ASN A 34 5.30 -19.23 3.65
N GLU A 35 4.27 -19.92 3.15
CA GLU A 35 3.88 -19.85 1.73
C GLU A 35 3.41 -18.45 1.31
N LEU A 36 2.64 -17.78 2.17
CA LEU A 36 2.20 -16.40 1.93
C LEU A 36 3.40 -15.44 1.92
N PHE A 37 4.35 -15.60 2.85
CA PHE A 37 5.58 -14.80 2.86
C PHE A 37 6.46 -15.06 1.64
N ALA A 38 6.56 -16.31 1.17
CA ALA A 38 7.29 -16.62 -0.05
C ALA A 38 6.68 -15.92 -1.29
N GLN A 39 5.34 -15.91 -1.41
CA GLN A 39 4.64 -15.21 -2.50
C GLN A 39 4.87 -13.70 -2.47
N MET A 40 4.74 -13.07 -1.29
CA MET A 40 5.02 -11.64 -1.14
C MET A 40 6.48 -11.31 -1.47
N SER A 41 7.41 -12.15 -1.02
CA SER A 41 8.85 -11.97 -1.26
C SER A 41 9.21 -12.07 -2.73
N ALA A 42 8.61 -13.01 -3.46
CA ALA A 42 8.82 -13.15 -4.91
C ALA A 42 8.32 -11.90 -5.66
N THR A 43 7.16 -11.38 -5.28
CA THR A 43 6.57 -10.17 -5.87
C THR A 43 7.44 -8.94 -5.57
N ASN A 44 7.84 -8.76 -4.31
CA ASN A 44 8.73 -7.66 -3.91
C ASN A 44 10.05 -7.73 -4.68
N ARG A 45 10.67 -8.92 -4.78
CA ARG A 45 11.93 -9.10 -5.49
C ARG A 45 11.81 -8.71 -6.96
N ARG A 46 10.76 -9.16 -7.64
CA ARG A 46 10.51 -8.82 -9.06
C ARG A 46 10.51 -7.32 -9.31
N TRP A 47 9.83 -6.55 -8.46
CA TRP A 47 9.75 -5.10 -8.62
C TRP A 47 11.03 -4.38 -8.19
N LEU A 48 11.68 -4.85 -7.11
CA LEU A 48 12.91 -4.24 -6.60
C LEU A 48 14.14 -4.48 -7.50
N GLU A 49 14.17 -5.59 -8.23
CA GLU A 49 15.25 -5.90 -9.18
C GLU A 49 14.96 -5.38 -10.61
N GLY A 50 13.74 -4.90 -10.85
CA GLY A 50 13.29 -4.41 -12.15
C GLY A 50 13.58 -2.92 -12.41
N PRO A 51 13.28 -2.44 -13.63
CA PRO A 51 13.49 -1.04 -14.05
C PRO A 51 12.57 -0.03 -13.35
N HIS A 52 11.62 -0.52 -12.54
CA HIS A 52 10.58 0.26 -11.90
C HIS A 52 10.68 0.25 -10.37
N ARG A 53 11.85 -0.18 -9.87
CA ARG A 53 12.18 -0.25 -8.44
C ARG A 53 11.78 1.02 -7.67
N GLU A 54 12.12 2.19 -8.19
CA GLU A 54 11.87 3.47 -7.48
C GLU A 54 10.38 3.72 -7.24
N HIS A 55 9.53 3.40 -8.21
CA HIS A 55 8.07 3.53 -8.06
C HIS A 55 7.49 2.51 -7.07
N TRP A 56 8.02 1.28 -7.07
CA TRP A 56 7.63 0.28 -6.08
C TRP A 56 8.04 0.68 -4.66
N GLN A 57 9.27 1.18 -4.49
CA GLN A 57 9.76 1.69 -3.22
C GLN A 57 8.93 2.87 -2.73
N TYR A 58 8.62 3.82 -3.62
CA TYR A 58 7.76 4.94 -3.30
C TYR A 58 6.39 4.49 -2.77
N LEU A 59 5.74 3.52 -3.42
CA LEU A 59 4.44 3.01 -2.99
C LEU A 59 4.52 2.30 -1.63
N ASP A 60 5.58 1.54 -1.38
CA ASP A 60 5.82 0.89 -0.07
C ASP A 60 6.08 1.90 1.05
N ASP A 61 6.84 2.95 0.76
CA ASP A 61 7.10 4.07 1.68
C ASP A 61 5.82 4.86 1.98
N ALA A 62 5.07 5.22 0.93
CA ALA A 62 3.78 5.89 1.07
C ALA A 62 2.81 5.06 1.92
N TYR A 63 2.69 3.75 1.65
CA TYR A 63 1.90 2.85 2.47
C TYR A 63 2.36 2.83 3.94
N SER A 64 3.66 2.73 4.18
CA SER A 64 4.23 2.75 5.53
C SER A 64 3.91 4.05 6.27
N ASP A 65 3.99 5.18 5.58
CA ASP A 65 3.67 6.51 6.11
C ASP A 65 2.19 6.67 6.44
N TRP A 66 1.29 6.20 5.55
CA TRP A 66 -0.15 6.20 5.81
C TRP A 66 -0.51 5.31 6.99
N HIS A 67 0.09 4.13 7.08
CA HIS A 67 -0.15 3.22 8.21
C HIS A 67 0.37 3.82 9.54
N ALA A 68 1.51 4.52 9.53
CA ALA A 68 2.10 5.10 10.73
C ALA A 68 1.46 6.43 11.16
N ARG A 69 1.11 7.29 10.21
CA ARG A 69 0.74 8.70 10.43
C ARG A 69 -0.43 9.14 9.53
N PRO A 70 -1.59 8.46 9.58
CA PRO A 70 -2.67 8.66 8.62
C PRO A 70 -3.20 10.11 8.60
N ASP A 71 -3.33 10.76 9.75
CA ASP A 71 -3.85 12.13 9.82
C ASP A 71 -2.86 13.16 9.26
N THR A 72 -1.55 12.91 9.39
CA THR A 72 -0.51 13.75 8.79
C THR A 72 -0.50 13.58 7.28
N MET A 73 -0.58 12.33 6.80
CA MET A 73 -0.59 12.03 5.38
C MET A 73 -1.86 12.55 4.70
N ALA A 74 -3.00 12.51 5.36
CA ALA A 74 -4.24 13.13 4.87
C ALA A 74 -4.07 14.63 4.63
N ARG A 75 -3.53 15.37 5.61
CA ARG A 75 -3.27 16.82 5.44
C ARG A 75 -2.24 17.10 4.35
N MET A 76 -1.20 16.27 4.24
CA MET A 76 -0.21 16.39 3.18
C MET A 76 -0.86 16.23 1.81
N LEU A 77 -1.69 15.20 1.63
CA LEU A 77 -2.38 14.93 0.38
C LEU A 77 -3.38 16.04 0.05
N ASP A 78 -4.14 16.55 1.03
CA ASP A 78 -5.04 17.69 0.84
C ASP A 78 -4.29 18.94 0.35
N ASN A 79 -3.10 19.21 0.90
CA ASN A 79 -2.25 20.30 0.44
C ASN A 79 -1.74 20.07 -1.00
N VAL A 80 -1.40 18.83 -1.36
CA VAL A 80 -1.01 18.47 -2.73
C VAL A 80 -2.17 18.74 -3.68
N GLU A 81 -3.40 18.32 -3.36
CA GLU A 81 -4.59 18.57 -4.17
C GLU A 81 -4.87 20.07 -4.34
N HIS A 82 -4.78 20.83 -3.25
CA HIS A 82 -4.96 22.29 -3.27
C HIS A 82 -3.98 22.96 -4.23
N ASN A 83 -2.69 22.59 -4.14
CA ASN A 83 -1.65 23.12 -5.00
C ASN A 83 -1.82 22.70 -6.47
N ARG A 84 -2.20 21.45 -6.73
CA ARG A 84 -2.47 20.94 -8.08
C ARG A 84 -3.62 21.71 -8.74
N ALA A 85 -4.67 22.04 -7.99
CA ALA A 85 -5.78 22.88 -8.48
C ALA A 85 -5.34 24.31 -8.85
N GLN A 86 -4.21 24.78 -8.33
CA GLN A 86 -3.58 26.06 -8.66
C GLN A 86 -2.50 25.95 -9.76
N GLY A 87 -2.30 24.75 -10.32
CA GLY A 87 -1.29 24.50 -11.35
C GLY A 87 0.11 24.19 -10.81
N HIS A 88 0.26 23.97 -9.50
CA HIS A 88 1.50 23.56 -8.87
C HIS A 88 1.52 22.05 -8.64
N ASP A 89 2.45 21.36 -9.29
CA ASP A 89 2.58 19.90 -9.16
C ASP A 89 3.87 19.51 -8.45
N PHE A 90 3.73 18.85 -7.30
CA PHE A 90 4.84 18.40 -6.45
C PHE A 90 5.04 16.89 -6.47
N LEU A 91 4.07 16.15 -7.03
CA LEU A 91 4.13 14.70 -7.19
C LEU A 91 3.96 14.38 -8.67
N THR A 92 4.70 13.41 -9.18
CA THR A 92 4.34 12.85 -10.48
C THR A 92 2.96 12.20 -10.41
N GLU A 93 2.31 12.05 -11.56
CA GLU A 93 1.03 11.34 -11.69
C GLU A 93 1.05 9.93 -11.07
N VAL A 94 2.18 9.23 -11.20
CA VAL A 94 2.36 7.88 -10.62
C VAL A 94 2.45 7.92 -9.10
N GLU A 95 3.21 8.87 -8.55
CA GLU A 95 3.36 9.07 -7.11
C GLU A 95 2.04 9.49 -6.47
N HIS A 96 1.31 10.39 -7.13
CA HIS A 96 -0.02 10.82 -6.71
C HIS A 96 -1.01 9.64 -6.63
N ARG A 97 -1.08 8.82 -7.68
CA ARG A 97 -1.90 7.60 -7.67
C ARG A 97 -1.45 6.58 -6.63
N SER A 98 -0.15 6.52 -6.34
CA SER A 98 0.40 5.67 -5.28
C SER A 98 -0.03 6.16 -3.89
N GLN A 99 -0.06 7.47 -3.64
CA GLN A 99 -0.56 8.05 -2.39
C GLN A 99 -2.05 7.75 -2.18
N LEU A 100 -2.86 7.88 -3.24
CA LEU A 100 -4.28 7.54 -3.18
C LEU A 100 -4.49 6.05 -2.85
N GLN A 101 -3.74 5.16 -3.49
CA GLN A 101 -3.82 3.74 -3.20
C GLN A 101 -3.39 3.41 -1.76
N ALA A 102 -2.29 4.00 -1.29
CA ALA A 102 -1.79 3.79 0.07
C ALA A 102 -2.82 4.21 1.13
N ARG A 103 -3.48 5.37 0.93
CA ARG A 103 -4.61 5.82 1.75
C ARG A 103 -5.73 4.79 1.77
N ASP A 104 -6.22 4.40 0.59
CA ASP A 104 -7.41 3.57 0.46
C ASP A 104 -7.20 2.18 1.10
N ILE A 105 -6.01 1.58 0.94
CA ILE A 105 -5.64 0.33 1.61
C ILE A 105 -5.65 0.52 3.12
N THR A 106 -4.98 1.57 3.62
CA THR A 106 -4.87 1.86 5.05
C THR A 106 -6.24 2.08 5.70
N ASP A 107 -7.12 2.84 5.05
CA ASP A 107 -8.47 3.10 5.55
C ASP A 107 -9.32 1.83 5.59
N ALA A 108 -9.21 0.98 4.57
CA ALA A 108 -9.88 -0.33 4.56
C ALA A 108 -9.39 -1.22 5.71
N GLU A 109 -8.08 -1.24 6.00
CA GLU A 109 -7.53 -1.98 7.14
C GLU A 109 -8.01 -1.45 8.49
N ARG A 110 -8.03 -0.12 8.66
CA ARG A 110 -8.52 0.53 9.88
C ARG A 110 -10.01 0.24 10.10
N ALA A 111 -10.82 0.28 9.04
CA ALA A 111 -12.23 -0.10 9.10
C ALA A 111 -12.40 -1.56 9.56
N ARG A 112 -11.67 -2.51 8.96
CA ARG A 112 -11.68 -3.93 9.36
C ARG A 112 -11.29 -4.14 10.83
N LYS A 113 -10.32 -3.36 11.34
CA LYS A 113 -9.92 -3.43 12.76
C LYS A 113 -11.01 -2.91 13.70
N ARG A 114 -11.71 -1.83 13.32
CA ARG A 114 -12.82 -1.27 14.10
C ARG A 114 -14.02 -2.20 14.19
N ASP A 115 -14.33 -2.90 13.10
CA ASP A 115 -15.50 -3.80 13.03
C ASP A 115 -15.27 -5.16 13.73
N ARG A 116 -14.04 -5.43 14.19
CA ARG A 116 -13.71 -6.66 14.92
C ARG A 116 -14.17 -6.52 16.39
N PRO A 117 -15.15 -7.32 16.85
CA PRO A 117 -15.62 -7.23 18.23
C PRO A 117 -14.48 -7.53 19.23
N PRO A 118 -14.46 -6.88 20.40
CA PRO A 118 -13.45 -7.16 21.42
C PRO A 118 -13.53 -8.64 21.79
N ARG A 119 -12.38 -9.31 21.76
CA ARG A 119 -12.25 -10.69 22.25
C ARG A 119 -12.55 -10.67 23.75
N GLN A 120 -13.75 -11.11 24.13
CA GLN A 120 -14.06 -11.41 25.53
C GLN A 120 -13.03 -12.44 26.02
N ARG A 121 -12.30 -12.07 27.07
CA ARG A 121 -11.36 -12.94 27.79
C ARG A 121 -12.12 -13.79 28.79
#